data_AF-A0A7H5F4P5-F1
#
_entry.id   AF-A0A7H5F4P5-F1
#
_cell.length_a   1.000
_cell.length_b   1.000
_cell.length_c   1.000
_cell.angle_alpha   90.00
_cell.angle_beta   90.00
_cell.angle_gamma   90.00
#
_symmetry.space_group_name_H-M   'P 1'
#
loop_
_entity.id
_entity.type
_entity.pdbx_description
1 polymer ?
#
loop_
_entity_poly.entity_id
_entity_poly.type
_entity_poly.pdbx_seq_one_letter_code
_entity_poly.pdbx_strand_id
1 'polypeptide(L)'
;MYSLLDRILSKSNLRTAYDRVLGNRGSSGVDGVTVDDLSGHLRQHWPRIKAELRAGTYRPLAVRGVEIPKPNGGTRLLGIPTTTDRFIQQAIHQVLAPIFDKDFSPFSYGFRPGRNAHQALRQAKSYINEGYQDIIDLDLKSFFDEVNHDLLLKLLGRKVKDPLLLKLIHRFLTSGLLLGGVVGQRDKGTPQGGPLSPLLSNILLDELDKELTRRGHRFVRYADDCSIFLRSKRSAYRVLRSMTRFIEEDLRLLVNKDKTAICRPVRFELLGYGFVSSFRKGEKGKYV
;
A
#
# COMPACT_ATOMS: atom_id res chain seq x y z
N MET A 1 19.03 -24.68 2.19
CA MET A 1 18.48 -23.33 1.98
C MET A 1 17.36 -23.14 3.00
N TYR A 2 17.46 -22.16 3.90
CA TYR A 2 16.42 -21.93 4.92
C TYR A 2 15.10 -21.50 4.27
N SER A 3 13.97 -21.97 4.80
CA SER A 3 12.65 -21.57 4.31
C SER A 3 12.42 -20.06 4.53
N LEU A 4 11.49 -19.45 3.78
CA LEU A 4 11.10 -18.05 4.03
C LEU A 4 10.58 -17.89 5.46
N LEU A 5 9.81 -18.85 5.95
CA LEU A 5 9.32 -18.87 7.32
C LEU A 5 10.45 -18.89 8.36
N ASP A 6 11.54 -19.65 8.14
CA ASP A 6 12.70 -19.64 9.05
C ASP A 6 13.40 -18.29 9.08
N ARG A 7 13.50 -17.60 7.93
CA ARG A 7 14.03 -16.23 7.87
C ARG A 7 13.14 -15.26 8.65
N ILE A 8 11.82 -15.37 8.48
CA ILE A 8 10.82 -14.55 9.19
C ILE A 8 10.93 -14.78 10.71
N LEU A 9 11.06 -16.03 11.14
CA LEU A 9 11.12 -16.43 12.55
C LEU A 9 12.53 -16.42 13.15
N SER A 10 13.52 -15.89 12.42
CA SER A 10 14.89 -15.77 12.92
C SER A 10 14.96 -14.75 14.05
N LYS A 11 15.83 -15.00 15.05
CA LYS A 11 15.96 -14.15 16.24
C LYS A 11 16.28 -12.70 15.88
N SER A 12 17.17 -12.48 14.92
CA SER A 12 17.55 -11.14 14.45
C SER A 12 16.37 -10.42 13.79
N ASN A 13 15.66 -11.06 12.86
CA ASN A 13 14.51 -10.45 12.18
C ASN A 13 13.39 -10.09 13.16
N LEU A 14 13.09 -11.01 14.09
CA LEU A 14 12.10 -10.79 15.14
C LEU A 14 12.52 -9.63 16.05
N ARG A 15 13.80 -9.52 16.41
CA ARG A 15 14.26 -8.38 17.23
C ARG A 15 14.02 -7.05 16.51
N THR A 16 14.38 -6.95 15.24
CA THR A 16 14.12 -5.74 14.44
C THR A 16 12.63 -5.45 14.30
N ALA A 17 11.79 -6.49 14.14
CA ALA A 17 10.34 -6.32 14.07
C ALA A 17 9.77 -5.77 15.38
N TYR A 18 10.24 -6.28 16.52
CA TYR A 18 9.86 -5.80 17.84
C TYR A 18 10.24 -4.32 18.00
N ASP A 19 11.50 -3.96 17.76
CA ASP A 19 11.98 -2.58 17.91
C ASP A 19 11.20 -1.61 17.00
N ARG A 20 10.83 -2.05 15.79
CA ARG A 20 10.00 -1.26 14.87
C ARG A 20 8.57 -1.05 15.36
N VAL A 21 7.93 -2.08 15.92
CA VAL A 21 6.57 -1.97 16.47
C VAL A 21 6.55 -1.02 17.66
N LEU A 22 7.56 -1.07 18.53
CA LEU A 22 7.70 -0.15 19.67
C LEU A 22 7.90 1.29 19.18
N GLY A 23 8.80 1.50 18.21
CA GLY A 23 9.09 2.82 17.67
C GLY A 23 7.87 3.51 17.03
N ASN A 24 6.92 2.74 16.48
CA ASN A 24 5.70 3.28 15.89
C ASN A 24 4.66 3.77 16.90
N ARG A 25 4.77 3.41 18.19
CA ARG A 25 3.87 3.84 19.29
C ARG A 25 2.36 3.73 19.00
N GLY A 26 1.97 2.71 18.24
CA GLY A 26 0.57 2.50 17.84
C GLY A 26 -0.30 2.03 19.00
N SER A 27 -1.59 2.41 19.00
CA SER A 27 -2.57 1.97 20.00
C SER A 27 -2.79 0.45 20.02
N SER A 28 -3.35 -0.08 21.10
CA SER A 28 -3.66 -1.51 21.24
C SER A 28 -4.74 -1.98 20.24
N GLY A 29 -4.74 -3.28 19.97
CA GLY A 29 -5.77 -3.94 19.18
C GLY A 29 -7.00 -4.29 20.02
N VAL A 30 -7.73 -5.32 19.61
CA VAL A 30 -8.95 -5.78 20.30
C VAL A 30 -8.66 -6.45 21.65
N ASP A 31 -7.43 -6.91 21.88
CA ASP A 31 -6.98 -7.60 23.09
C ASP A 31 -6.47 -6.65 24.19
N GLY A 32 -6.41 -5.34 23.91
CA GLY A 32 -5.98 -4.33 24.87
C GLY A 32 -4.47 -4.32 25.16
N VAL A 33 -3.70 -5.29 24.67
CA VAL A 33 -2.24 -5.37 24.90
C VAL A 33 -1.54 -4.18 24.23
N THR A 34 -0.89 -3.36 25.04
CA THR A 34 -0.19 -2.15 24.56
C THR A 34 1.20 -2.48 24.01
N VAL A 35 1.86 -1.50 23.39
CA VAL A 35 3.26 -1.68 22.94
C VAL A 35 4.23 -1.85 24.10
N ASP A 36 3.92 -1.28 25.27
CA ASP A 36 4.74 -1.38 26.48
C ASP A 36 4.62 -2.78 27.11
N ASP A 37 3.42 -3.36 27.05
CA ASP A 37 3.15 -4.73 27.56
C ASP A 37 3.68 -5.84 26.63
N LEU A 38 3.96 -5.51 25.37
CA LEU A 38 4.30 -6.49 24.33
C LEU A 38 5.48 -7.38 24.73
N SER A 39 6.48 -6.84 25.44
CA SER A 39 7.64 -7.62 25.89
C SER A 39 7.23 -8.76 26.84
N GLY A 40 6.41 -8.43 27.84
CA GLY A 40 5.87 -9.41 28.80
C GLY A 40 4.99 -10.45 28.10
N HIS A 41 4.09 -9.97 27.24
CA HIS A 41 3.19 -10.82 26.46
C HIS A 41 3.96 -11.81 25.58
N LEU A 42 4.97 -11.35 24.82
CA LEU A 42 5.79 -12.23 23.98
C LEU A 42 6.60 -13.22 24.83
N ARG A 43 7.18 -12.83 25.97
CA ARG A 43 7.91 -13.78 26.82
C ARG A 43 7.03 -14.96 27.26
N GLN A 44 5.77 -14.69 27.59
CA GLN A 44 4.83 -15.71 28.04
C GLN A 44 4.27 -16.55 26.89
N HIS A 45 3.88 -15.93 25.77
CA HIS A 45 3.07 -16.60 24.73
C HIS A 45 3.87 -16.98 23.48
N TRP A 46 5.08 -16.45 23.27
CA TRP A 46 5.85 -16.67 22.04
C TRP A 46 6.17 -18.14 21.74
N PRO A 47 6.51 -19.03 22.71
CA PRO A 47 6.73 -20.44 22.41
C PRO A 47 5.53 -21.10 21.71
N ARG A 48 4.31 -20.83 22.21
CA ARG A 48 3.05 -21.29 21.61
C ARG A 48 2.83 -20.67 20.23
N ILE A 49 2.91 -19.33 20.13
CA ILE A 49 2.68 -18.61 18.87
C ILE A 49 3.64 -19.09 17.78
N LYS A 50 4.93 -19.28 18.12
CA LYS A 50 5.94 -19.77 17.18
C LYS A 50 5.66 -21.19 16.71
N ALA A 51 5.19 -22.07 17.60
CA ALA A 51 4.77 -23.43 17.23
C ALA A 51 3.56 -23.39 16.28
N GLU A 52 2.56 -22.55 16.58
CA GLU A 52 1.36 -22.37 15.74
C GLU A 52 1.68 -21.78 14.37
N LEU A 53 2.62 -20.85 14.28
CA LEU A 53 3.11 -20.29 13.01
C LEU A 53 3.78 -21.37 12.16
N ARG A 54 4.62 -22.21 12.77
CA ARG A 54 5.27 -23.34 12.09
C ARG A 54 4.29 -24.42 11.65
N ALA A 55 3.27 -24.69 12.45
CA ALA A 55 2.22 -25.66 12.12
C ALA A 55 1.16 -25.12 11.15
N GLY A 56 1.17 -23.81 10.84
CA GLY A 56 0.14 -23.17 10.02
C GLY A 56 -1.24 -23.14 10.69
N THR A 57 -1.28 -23.18 12.02
CA THR A 57 -2.50 -23.16 12.85
C THR A 57 -2.77 -21.78 13.45
N TYR A 58 -1.79 -20.88 13.52
CA TYR A 58 -1.95 -19.52 14.05
C TYR A 58 -3.07 -18.73 13.37
N ARG A 59 -4.03 -18.22 14.17
CA ARG A 59 -5.13 -17.38 13.70
C ARG A 59 -4.94 -15.95 14.25
N PRO A 60 -4.77 -14.95 13.38
CA PRO A 60 -4.79 -13.54 13.79
C PRO A 60 -6.11 -13.19 14.48
N LEU A 61 -6.05 -12.24 15.42
CA LEU A 61 -7.26 -11.71 16.03
C LEU A 61 -7.95 -10.70 15.10
N ALA A 62 -9.21 -10.41 15.39
CA ALA A 62 -9.92 -9.35 14.67
C ALA A 62 -9.17 -8.01 14.83
N VAL A 63 -9.17 -7.20 13.77
CA VAL A 63 -8.62 -5.85 13.83
C VAL A 63 -9.63 -4.91 14.50
N ARG A 64 -9.15 -3.99 15.33
CA ARG A 64 -9.99 -2.99 15.99
C ARG A 64 -10.34 -1.87 15.02
N GLY A 65 -11.63 -1.68 14.78
CA GLY A 65 -12.17 -0.61 13.94
C GLY A 65 -12.09 0.74 14.63
N VAL A 66 -11.55 1.74 13.94
CA VAL A 66 -11.51 3.13 14.41
C VAL A 66 -11.90 4.05 13.27
N GLU A 67 -12.94 4.85 13.48
CA GLU A 67 -13.31 5.90 12.52
C GLU A 67 -12.48 7.16 12.78
N ILE A 68 -11.81 7.65 11.74
CA ILE A 68 -11.02 8.87 11.77
C ILE A 68 -11.61 9.89 10.79
N PRO A 69 -11.81 11.14 11.18
CA PRO A 69 -12.29 12.17 10.27
C PRO A 69 -11.31 12.40 9.11
N LYS A 70 -11.82 12.52 7.88
CA LYS A 70 -11.04 12.95 6.71
C LYS A 70 -10.95 14.47 6.66
N PRO A 71 -9.86 15.06 6.15
CA PRO A 71 -9.73 16.51 6.00
C PRO A 71 -10.85 17.15 5.16
N ASN A 72 -11.35 16.43 4.15
CA ASN A 72 -12.35 16.93 3.20
C ASN A 72 -13.80 16.49 3.56
N GLY A 73 -14.03 16.08 4.80
CA GLY A 73 -15.32 15.53 5.24
C GLY A 73 -15.46 14.01 5.09
N GLY A 74 -16.35 13.43 5.88
CA GLY A 74 -16.54 11.98 6.02
C GLY A 74 -15.52 11.31 6.95
N THR A 75 -15.61 9.99 7.09
CA THR A 75 -14.73 9.19 7.95
C THR A 75 -13.88 8.21 7.13
N ARG A 76 -12.74 7.83 7.72
CA ARG A 76 -11.82 6.78 7.27
C ARG A 76 -11.83 5.71 8.34
N LEU A 77 -12.24 4.50 7.97
CA LEU A 77 -12.20 3.35 8.85
C LEU A 77 -10.79 2.76 8.85
N LEU A 78 -10.11 2.82 9.98
CA LEU A 78 -8.86 2.09 10.21
C LEU A 78 -9.14 0.73 10.85
N GLY A 79 -8.31 -0.25 10.51
CA GLY A 79 -8.29 -1.56 11.14
C GLY A 79 -6.96 -1.75 11.84
N ILE A 80 -6.94 -1.63 13.17
CA ILE A 80 -5.74 -1.69 14.00
C ILE A 80 -5.55 -3.13 14.48
N PRO A 81 -4.55 -3.88 13.98
CA PRO A 81 -4.28 -5.24 14.47
C PRO A 81 -3.75 -5.21 15.90
N THR A 82 -3.75 -6.36 16.58
CA THR A 82 -3.10 -6.50 17.89
C THR A 82 -1.60 -6.23 17.80
N THR A 83 -0.96 -5.89 18.92
CA THR A 83 0.49 -5.65 18.95
C THR A 83 1.27 -6.90 18.52
N THR A 84 0.80 -8.09 18.90
CA THR A 84 1.33 -9.39 18.44
C THR A 84 1.16 -9.58 16.94
N ASP A 85 -0.02 -9.29 16.38
CA ASP A 85 -0.26 -9.38 14.93
C ASP A 85 0.61 -8.40 14.15
N ARG A 86 0.78 -7.16 14.65
CA ARG A 86 1.67 -6.16 14.04
C ARG A 86 3.12 -6.63 14.07
N PHE A 87 3.56 -7.24 15.17
CA PHE A 87 4.88 -7.82 15.29
C PHE A 87 5.14 -8.92 14.24
N ILE A 88 4.18 -9.83 14.05
CA ILE A 88 4.29 -10.89 13.04
C ILE A 88 4.25 -10.31 11.62
N GLN A 89 3.31 -9.39 11.34
CA GLN A 89 3.21 -8.71 10.04
C GLN A 89 4.48 -7.93 9.70
N GLN A 90 5.10 -7.26 10.67
CA GLN A 90 6.36 -6.56 10.50
C GLN A 90 7.50 -7.53 10.19
N ALA A 91 7.56 -8.67 10.89
CA ALA A 91 8.55 -9.70 10.62
C ALA A 91 8.42 -10.28 9.20
N ILE A 92 7.19 -10.47 8.70
CA ILE A 92 6.90 -10.87 7.31
C ILE A 92 7.35 -9.77 6.34
N HIS A 93 6.97 -8.51 6.60
CA HIS A 93 7.29 -7.37 5.75
C HIS A 93 8.81 -7.23 5.55
N GLN A 94 9.60 -7.35 6.61
CA GLN A 94 11.08 -7.23 6.54
C GLN A 94 11.72 -8.27 5.61
N VAL A 95 11.14 -9.46 5.50
CA VAL A 95 11.65 -10.52 4.62
C VAL A 95 11.11 -10.39 3.20
N LEU A 96 9.84 -10.03 3.04
CA LEU A 96 9.20 -9.94 1.72
C LEU A 96 9.55 -8.64 0.99
N ALA A 97 9.65 -7.50 1.66
CA ALA A 97 9.88 -6.21 1.00
C ALA A 97 11.12 -6.23 0.10
N PRO A 98 12.31 -6.71 0.51
CA PRO A 98 13.47 -6.77 -0.38
C PRO A 98 13.30 -7.71 -1.59
N ILE A 99 12.44 -8.73 -1.48
CA ILE A 99 12.17 -9.69 -2.56
C ILE A 99 11.35 -9.05 -3.68
N PHE A 100 10.39 -8.20 -3.32
CA PHE A 100 9.50 -7.53 -4.26
C PHE A 100 10.03 -6.16 -4.72
N ASP A 101 10.65 -5.39 -3.83
CA ASP A 101 11.04 -4.00 -4.10
C ASP A 101 12.01 -3.85 -5.27
N LYS A 102 12.89 -4.84 -5.46
CA LYS A 102 13.85 -4.88 -6.57
C LYS A 102 13.20 -4.88 -7.96
N ASP A 103 11.96 -5.34 -8.07
CA ASP A 103 11.23 -5.44 -9.33
C ASP A 103 10.18 -4.34 -9.49
N PHE A 104 9.89 -3.58 -8.44
CA PHE A 104 8.92 -2.49 -8.50
C PHE A 104 9.41 -1.35 -9.36
N SER A 105 8.47 -0.78 -10.12
CA SER A 105 8.71 0.36 -11.01
C SER A 105 9.51 1.48 -10.35
N PRO A 106 10.49 2.09 -11.04
CA PRO A 106 11.22 3.24 -10.51
C PRO A 106 10.36 4.49 -10.34
N PHE A 107 9.12 4.50 -10.86
CA PHE A 107 8.15 5.58 -10.72
C PHE A 107 7.09 5.31 -9.64
N SER A 108 7.25 4.23 -8.88
CA SER A 108 6.51 3.97 -7.64
C SER A 108 7.35 4.39 -6.44
N TYR A 109 6.83 5.32 -5.64
CA TYR A 109 7.57 5.95 -4.53
C TYR A 109 7.00 5.64 -3.15
N GLY A 110 5.70 5.38 -3.04
CA GLY A 110 5.01 5.25 -1.76
C GLY A 110 5.43 4.02 -0.97
N PHE A 111 5.75 4.20 0.31
CA PHE A 111 6.05 3.13 1.27
C PHE A 111 7.22 2.21 0.86
N ARG A 112 8.22 2.76 0.15
CA ARG A 112 9.40 2.00 -0.31
C ARG A 112 10.69 2.52 0.32
N PRO A 113 11.66 1.64 0.67
CA PRO A 113 12.95 2.05 1.18
C PRO A 113 13.67 3.00 0.21
N GLY A 114 14.25 4.08 0.73
CA GLY A 114 15.00 5.06 -0.08
C GLY A 114 14.14 5.93 -1.02
N ARG A 115 12.81 5.80 -0.97
CA ARG A 115 11.88 6.61 -1.76
C ARG A 115 11.01 7.51 -0.90
N ASN A 116 10.66 8.68 -1.41
CA ASN A 116 9.87 9.67 -0.69
C ASN A 116 9.01 10.54 -1.61
N ALA A 117 8.07 11.27 -1.01
CA ALA A 117 7.15 12.16 -1.72
C ALA A 117 7.87 13.24 -2.56
N HIS A 118 8.98 13.80 -2.06
CA HIS A 118 9.72 14.82 -2.81
C HIS A 118 10.34 14.29 -4.11
N GLN A 119 10.77 13.02 -4.15
CA GLN A 119 11.22 12.40 -5.40
C GLN A 119 10.08 12.28 -6.41
N ALA A 120 8.88 11.89 -5.97
CA ALA A 120 7.67 11.84 -6.80
C ALA A 120 7.33 13.22 -7.40
N LEU A 121 7.34 14.26 -6.55
CA LEU A 121 7.11 15.66 -6.96
C LEU A 121 8.13 16.15 -7.98
N ARG A 122 9.42 15.87 -7.76
CA ARG A 122 10.48 16.24 -8.72
C ARG A 122 10.30 15.56 -10.07
N GLN A 123 9.91 14.29 -10.08
CA GLN A 123 9.67 13.56 -11.32
C GLN A 123 8.45 14.10 -12.08
N ALA A 124 7.33 14.36 -11.37
CA ALA A 124 6.14 14.98 -11.94
C ALA A 124 6.47 16.35 -12.56
N LYS A 125 7.21 17.18 -11.84
CA LYS A 125 7.71 18.48 -12.34
C LYS A 125 8.55 18.34 -13.60
N SER A 126 9.43 17.34 -13.68
CA SER A 126 10.23 17.06 -14.88
C SER A 126 9.33 16.80 -16.09
N TYR A 127 8.37 15.89 -15.97
CA TYR A 127 7.44 15.56 -17.05
C TYR A 127 6.62 16.76 -17.51
N ILE A 128 6.11 17.56 -16.57
CA ILE A 128 5.37 18.79 -16.88
C ILE A 128 6.25 19.75 -17.69
N ASN A 129 7.51 19.93 -17.29
CA ASN A 129 8.47 20.81 -17.96
C ASN A 129 8.98 20.27 -19.30
N GLU A 130 8.91 18.95 -19.52
CA GLU A 130 9.16 18.30 -20.82
C GLU A 130 7.98 18.42 -21.80
N GLY A 131 6.89 19.06 -21.37
CA GLY A 131 5.69 19.31 -22.18
C GLY A 131 4.58 18.27 -22.04
N TYR A 132 4.66 17.37 -21.06
CA TYR A 132 3.58 16.44 -20.73
C TYR A 132 2.57 17.09 -19.76
N GLN A 133 1.81 18.05 -20.29
CA GLN A 133 0.98 18.93 -19.48
C GLN A 133 -0.52 18.55 -19.46
N ASP A 134 -0.93 17.48 -20.14
CA ASP A 134 -2.26 16.90 -19.97
C ASP A 134 -2.15 15.70 -19.03
N ILE A 135 -2.57 15.92 -17.78
CA ILE A 135 -2.33 15.00 -16.67
C ILE A 135 -3.63 14.27 -16.37
N ILE A 136 -3.60 12.94 -16.35
CA ILE A 136 -4.65 12.14 -15.74
C ILE A 136 -4.31 12.03 -14.27
N ASP A 137 -5.13 12.63 -13.43
CA ASP A 137 -5.09 12.47 -11.98
C ASP A 137 -6.06 11.33 -11.62
N LEU A 138 -5.52 10.15 -11.31
CA LEU A 138 -6.28 8.91 -11.13
C LEU A 138 -6.55 8.67 -9.65
N ASP A 139 -7.83 8.57 -9.28
CA ASP A 139 -8.28 8.25 -7.93
C ASP A 139 -8.94 6.86 -7.92
N LEU A 140 -8.49 5.99 -7.03
CA LEU A 140 -9.07 4.66 -6.82
C LEU A 140 -10.11 4.71 -5.70
N LYS A 141 -11.35 4.27 -6.01
CA LYS A 141 -12.45 4.30 -5.06
C LYS A 141 -12.23 3.27 -3.95
N SER A 142 -12.11 3.75 -2.71
CA SER A 142 -11.99 2.92 -1.50
C SER A 142 -10.95 1.80 -1.65
N PHE A 143 -9.78 2.11 -2.24
CA PHE A 143 -8.79 1.12 -2.67
C PHE A 143 -8.52 0.00 -1.64
N PHE A 144 -8.23 0.37 -0.39
CA PHE A 144 -7.94 -0.59 0.68
C PHE A 144 -9.14 -1.45 1.08
N ASP A 145 -10.37 -1.08 0.74
CA ASP A 145 -11.58 -1.85 1.04
C ASP A 145 -11.96 -2.77 -0.13
N GLU A 146 -11.47 -2.48 -1.34
CA GLU A 146 -11.83 -3.18 -2.59
C GLU A 146 -10.79 -4.24 -3.03
N VAL A 147 -9.64 -4.34 -2.37
CA VAL A 147 -8.58 -5.31 -2.75
C VAL A 147 -9.11 -6.75 -2.77
N ASN A 148 -9.12 -7.38 -3.95
CA ASN A 148 -9.50 -8.79 -4.10
C ASN A 148 -8.39 -9.72 -3.56
N HIS A 149 -8.73 -10.57 -2.58
CA HIS A 149 -7.75 -11.43 -1.91
C HIS A 149 -7.15 -12.49 -2.82
N ASP A 150 -7.95 -13.14 -3.66
CA ASP A 150 -7.49 -14.20 -4.57
C ASP A 150 -6.47 -13.67 -5.58
N LEU A 151 -6.76 -12.51 -6.18
CA LEU A 151 -5.84 -11.84 -7.08
C LEU A 151 -4.53 -11.47 -6.37
N LEU A 152 -4.62 -10.84 -5.19
CA LEU A 152 -3.44 -10.48 -4.41
C LEU A 152 -2.57 -11.69 -4.04
N LEU A 153 -3.19 -12.79 -3.60
CA LEU A 153 -2.49 -14.03 -3.27
C LEU A 153 -1.89 -14.69 -4.51
N LYS A 154 -2.56 -14.63 -5.67
CA LYS A 154 -2.01 -15.07 -6.96
C LYS A 154 -0.75 -14.27 -7.33
N LEU A 155 -0.78 -12.95 -7.15
CA LEU A 155 0.38 -12.07 -7.41
C LEU A 155 1.54 -12.36 -6.46
N LEU A 156 1.26 -12.49 -5.15
CA LEU A 156 2.24 -12.92 -4.14
C LEU A 156 2.87 -14.28 -4.51
N GLY A 157 2.04 -15.23 -4.91
CA GLY A 157 2.42 -16.59 -5.29
C GLY A 157 3.38 -16.68 -6.48
N ARG A 158 3.55 -15.60 -7.26
CA ARG A 158 4.58 -15.53 -8.31
C ARG A 158 5.99 -15.62 -7.73
N LYS A 159 6.24 -15.02 -6.55
CA LYS A 159 7.57 -14.99 -5.89
C LYS A 159 7.62 -15.76 -4.57
N VAL A 160 6.50 -15.85 -3.84
CA VAL A 160 6.41 -16.59 -2.58
C VAL A 160 5.82 -17.97 -2.86
N LYS A 161 6.65 -19.01 -2.76
CA LYS A 161 6.23 -20.40 -3.00
C LYS A 161 5.87 -21.17 -1.74
N ASP A 162 6.00 -20.55 -0.57
CA ASP A 162 5.68 -21.15 0.72
C ASP A 162 4.15 -21.10 0.97
N PRO A 163 3.44 -22.24 0.95
CA PRO A 163 1.99 -22.28 1.11
C PRO A 163 1.54 -21.90 2.52
N LEU A 164 2.36 -22.15 3.56
CA LEU A 164 2.03 -21.77 4.93
C LEU A 164 2.08 -20.26 5.10
N LEU A 165 3.08 -19.61 4.49
CA LEU A 165 3.18 -18.15 4.49
C LEU A 165 2.01 -17.50 3.73
N LEU A 166 1.66 -18.01 2.55
CA LEU A 166 0.49 -17.51 1.80
C LEU A 166 -0.81 -17.68 2.59
N LYS A 167 -0.99 -18.83 3.26
CA LYS A 167 -2.12 -19.09 4.15
C LYS A 167 -2.17 -18.12 5.33
N LEU A 168 -1.02 -17.78 5.92
CA LEU A 168 -0.94 -16.81 7.02
C LEU A 168 -1.30 -15.39 6.53
N ILE A 169 -0.78 -14.96 5.39
CA ILE A 169 -1.13 -13.67 4.80
C ILE A 169 -2.63 -13.59 4.49
N HIS A 170 -3.20 -14.66 3.92
CA HIS A 170 -4.64 -14.74 3.69
C HIS A 170 -5.44 -14.56 5.00
N ARG A 171 -5.01 -15.20 6.09
CA ARG A 171 -5.66 -15.04 7.40
C ARG A 171 -5.58 -13.62 7.95
N PHE A 172 -4.51 -12.88 7.67
CA PHE A 172 -4.42 -11.46 8.03
C PHE A 172 -5.35 -10.59 7.17
N LEU A 173 -5.57 -10.95 5.90
CA LEU A 173 -6.49 -10.23 5.02
C LEU A 173 -7.95 -10.46 5.41
N THR A 174 -8.28 -11.70 5.81
CA THR A 174 -9.64 -12.11 6.21
C THR A 174 -9.90 -11.96 7.71
N SER A 175 -8.96 -11.42 8.50
CA SER A 175 -9.19 -11.20 9.92
C SER A 175 -10.37 -10.23 10.08
N GLY A 176 -11.35 -10.61 10.91
CA GLY A 176 -12.57 -9.82 11.10
C GLY A 176 -12.28 -8.40 11.59
N LEU A 177 -13.26 -7.51 11.43
CA LEU A 177 -13.20 -6.14 11.94
C LEU A 177 -14.14 -6.00 13.13
N LEU A 178 -13.62 -5.66 14.30
CA LEU A 178 -14.43 -5.33 15.47
C LEU A 178 -14.77 -3.84 15.45
N LEU A 179 -16.02 -3.49 15.18
CA LEU A 179 -16.53 -2.11 15.20
C LEU A 179 -17.84 -2.07 16.00
N GLY A 180 -17.95 -1.15 16.97
CA GLY A 180 -19.16 -1.03 17.79
C GLY A 180 -19.53 -2.30 18.59
N GLY A 181 -18.55 -3.14 18.93
CA GLY A 181 -18.78 -4.40 19.66
C GLY A 181 -19.17 -5.58 18.77
N VAL A 182 -19.34 -5.40 17.46
CA VAL A 182 -19.70 -6.46 16.51
C VAL A 182 -18.50 -6.80 15.63
N VAL A 183 -18.24 -8.10 15.45
CA VAL A 183 -17.19 -8.60 14.54
C VAL A 183 -17.81 -8.86 13.17
N GLY A 184 -17.44 -8.05 12.18
CA GLY A 184 -17.77 -8.28 10.77
C GLY A 184 -16.74 -9.16 10.09
N GLN A 185 -17.18 -10.11 9.27
CA GLN A 185 -16.29 -10.86 8.36
C GLN A 185 -15.86 -9.99 7.19
N ARG A 186 -14.69 -10.31 6.62
CA ARG A 186 -14.12 -9.62 5.46
C ARG A 186 -13.81 -10.61 4.34
N ASP A 187 -14.41 -10.37 3.19
CA ASP A 187 -14.23 -11.09 1.93
C ASP A 187 -13.34 -10.32 0.94
N LYS A 188 -13.13 -9.02 1.16
CA LYS A 188 -12.22 -8.15 0.39
C LYS A 188 -11.56 -7.07 1.24
N GLY A 189 -10.58 -6.40 0.63
CA GLY A 189 -9.80 -5.31 1.20
C GLY A 189 -8.60 -5.77 2.04
N THR A 190 -7.82 -4.83 2.52
CA THR A 190 -6.69 -5.04 3.43
C THR A 190 -6.82 -4.09 4.63
N PRO A 191 -6.50 -4.49 5.87
CA PRO A 191 -6.60 -3.60 7.03
C PRO A 191 -5.72 -2.34 6.87
N GLN A 192 -6.33 -1.17 7.00
CA GLN A 192 -5.63 0.10 7.03
C GLN A 192 -5.01 0.29 8.43
N GLY A 193 -3.72 -0.04 8.59
CA GLY A 193 -3.03 0.01 9.88
C GLY A 193 -2.07 -1.17 10.14
N GLY A 194 -2.16 -2.22 9.31
CA GLY A 194 -1.22 -3.34 9.34
C GLY A 194 0.14 -2.98 8.73
N PRO A 195 1.29 -3.34 9.36
CA PRO A 195 2.61 -3.11 8.78
C PRO A 195 2.84 -3.78 7.41
N LEU A 196 2.09 -4.85 7.12
CA LEU A 196 2.22 -5.57 5.85
C LEU A 196 1.39 -4.93 4.72
N SER A 197 0.29 -4.24 5.05
CA SER A 197 -0.67 -3.71 4.09
C SER A 197 -0.05 -2.83 3.00
N PRO A 198 0.88 -1.88 3.28
CA PRO A 198 1.47 -1.06 2.24
C PRO A 198 2.26 -1.85 1.18
N LEU A 199 2.96 -2.91 1.60
CA LEU A 199 3.67 -3.78 0.66
C LEU A 199 2.68 -4.54 -0.23
N LEU A 200 1.61 -5.07 0.35
CA LEU A 200 0.57 -5.79 -0.40
C LEU A 200 -0.10 -4.88 -1.44
N SER A 201 -0.41 -3.64 -1.05
CA SER A 201 -0.94 -2.63 -1.96
C SER A 201 0.01 -2.35 -3.12
N ASN A 202 1.31 -2.22 -2.84
CA ASN A 202 2.32 -2.03 -3.89
C ASN A 202 2.46 -3.25 -4.81
N ILE A 203 2.35 -4.47 -4.29
CA ILE A 203 2.39 -5.70 -5.11
C ILE A 203 1.22 -5.74 -6.11
N LEU A 204 0.02 -5.35 -5.68
CA LEU A 204 -1.14 -5.27 -6.56
C LEU A 204 -0.97 -4.18 -7.63
N LEU A 205 -0.60 -2.96 -7.20
CA LEU A 205 -0.49 -1.80 -8.09
C LEU A 205 0.77 -1.82 -8.96
N ASP A 206 1.74 -2.68 -8.70
CA ASP A 206 2.86 -2.92 -9.60
C ASP A 206 2.42 -3.50 -10.96
N GLU A 207 1.26 -4.16 -11.03
CA GLU A 207 0.69 -4.58 -12.31
C GLU A 207 0.18 -3.38 -13.14
N LEU A 208 -0.36 -2.34 -12.48
CA LEU A 208 -0.67 -1.06 -13.14
C LEU A 208 0.61 -0.37 -13.62
N ASP A 209 1.63 -0.33 -12.77
CA ASP A 209 2.92 0.29 -13.12
C ASP A 209 3.55 -0.38 -14.34
N LYS A 210 3.58 -1.72 -14.37
CA LYS A 210 4.10 -2.49 -15.50
C LYS A 210 3.30 -2.23 -16.77
N GLU A 211 1.98 -2.15 -16.68
CA GLU A 211 1.14 -1.88 -17.84
C GLU A 211 1.37 -0.47 -18.40
N LEU A 212 1.52 0.53 -17.54
CA LEU A 212 1.88 1.90 -17.92
C LEU A 212 3.28 1.94 -18.57
N THR A 213 4.27 1.27 -17.97
CA THR A 213 5.62 1.17 -18.53
C THR A 213 5.63 0.45 -19.88
N ARG A 214 4.90 -0.67 -20.01
CA ARG A 214 4.78 -1.43 -21.28
C ARG A 214 4.18 -0.58 -22.40
N ARG A 215 3.24 0.30 -22.07
CA ARG A 215 2.63 1.26 -23.02
C ARG A 215 3.46 2.53 -23.25
N GLY A 216 4.61 2.67 -22.59
CA GLY A 216 5.51 3.82 -22.74
C GLY A 216 4.96 5.11 -22.14
N HIS A 217 4.06 5.02 -21.15
CA HIS A 217 3.48 6.20 -20.51
C HIS A 217 4.41 6.76 -19.41
N ARG A 218 4.40 8.09 -19.27
CA ARG A 218 5.07 8.78 -18.15
C ARG A 218 4.08 8.84 -17.00
N PHE A 219 4.49 8.37 -15.83
CA PHE A 219 3.63 8.38 -14.65
C PHE A 219 4.46 8.53 -13.38
N VAL A 220 3.76 8.86 -12.30
CA VAL A 220 4.27 8.88 -10.94
C VAL A 220 3.18 8.23 -10.07
N ARG A 221 3.57 7.31 -9.19
CA ARG A 221 2.65 6.68 -8.23
C ARG A 221 3.20 6.75 -6.81
N TYR A 222 2.35 7.16 -5.88
CA TYR A 222 2.61 7.12 -4.45
C TYR A 222 1.46 6.43 -3.74
N ALA A 223 1.66 5.18 -3.34
CA ALA A 223 0.57 4.32 -2.85
C ALA A 223 -0.52 4.15 -3.92
N ASP A 224 -1.77 4.52 -3.62
CA ASP A 224 -2.92 4.51 -4.50
C ASP A 224 -3.06 5.80 -5.35
N ASP A 225 -2.40 6.89 -4.96
CA ASP A 225 -2.33 8.13 -5.74
C ASP A 225 -1.42 7.93 -6.96
N CYS A 226 -2.00 8.01 -8.17
CA CYS A 226 -1.30 7.78 -9.42
C CYS A 226 -1.63 8.87 -10.43
N SER A 227 -0.61 9.44 -11.06
CA SER A 227 -0.80 10.46 -12.10
C SER A 227 -0.07 10.08 -13.37
N ILE A 228 -0.73 10.23 -14.52
CA ILE A 228 -0.19 9.88 -15.85
C ILE A 228 -0.06 11.16 -16.67
N PHE A 229 1.11 11.41 -17.24
CA PHE A 229 1.47 12.66 -17.91
C PHE A 229 1.49 12.45 -19.43
N LEU A 230 0.65 13.18 -20.16
CA LEU A 230 0.48 13.09 -21.61
C LEU A 230 0.73 14.45 -22.30
N ARG A 231 1.02 14.42 -23.60
CA ARG A 231 1.26 15.62 -24.42
C ARG A 231 0.01 16.24 -25.04
N SER A 232 -1.10 15.50 -25.08
CA SER A 232 -2.35 16.00 -25.66
C SER A 232 -3.58 15.48 -24.93
N LYS A 233 -4.57 16.36 -24.79
CA LYS A 233 -5.88 16.05 -24.19
C LYS A 233 -6.56 14.86 -24.87
N ARG A 234 -6.45 14.73 -26.20
CA ARG A 234 -6.98 13.58 -26.95
C ARG A 234 -6.32 12.27 -26.52
N SER A 235 -5.00 12.26 -26.33
CA SER A 235 -4.30 11.08 -25.84
C SER A 235 -4.69 10.78 -24.39
N ALA A 236 -4.84 11.80 -23.54
CA ALA A 236 -5.26 11.63 -22.16
C ALA A 236 -6.62 10.93 -22.05
N TYR A 237 -7.65 11.34 -22.82
CA TYR A 237 -8.95 10.63 -22.82
C TYR A 237 -8.85 9.19 -23.28
N ARG A 238 -8.04 8.91 -24.31
CA ARG A 238 -7.85 7.54 -24.82
C ARG A 238 -7.17 6.66 -23.75
N VAL A 239 -6.11 7.18 -23.13
CA VAL A 239 -5.36 6.47 -22.09
C VAL A 239 -6.24 6.25 -20.86
N LEU A 240 -6.94 7.28 -20.37
CA LEU A 240 -7.87 7.17 -19.25
C LEU A 240 -8.88 6.04 -19.46
N ARG A 241 -9.60 6.05 -20.59
CA ARG A 241 -10.58 4.99 -20.92
C ARG A 241 -9.96 3.60 -20.86
N SER A 242 -8.77 3.44 -21.44
CA SER A 242 -8.09 2.15 -21.51
C SER A 242 -7.51 1.69 -20.17
N MET A 243 -7.07 2.62 -19.32
CA MET A 243 -6.56 2.34 -17.97
C MET A 243 -7.69 2.05 -17.00
N THR A 244 -8.81 2.76 -17.09
CA THR A 244 -10.02 2.43 -16.33
C THR A 244 -10.45 1.00 -16.60
N ARG A 245 -10.49 0.57 -17.87
CA ARG A 245 -10.80 -0.83 -18.21
C ARG A 245 -9.83 -1.81 -17.55
N PHE A 246 -8.52 -1.58 -17.67
CA PHE A 246 -7.52 -2.45 -17.08
C PHE A 246 -7.64 -2.54 -15.55
N ILE A 247 -7.88 -1.41 -14.88
CA ILE A 247 -8.04 -1.36 -13.43
C ILE A 247 -9.30 -2.13 -12.99
N GLU A 248 -10.41 -1.95 -13.70
CA GLU A 248 -11.70 -2.56 -13.35
C GLU A 248 -11.76 -4.05 -13.71
N GLU A 249 -11.25 -4.45 -14.88
CA GLU A 249 -11.35 -5.82 -15.38
C GLU A 249 -10.19 -6.71 -14.92
N ASP A 250 -8.95 -6.25 -15.03
CA ASP A 250 -7.75 -7.05 -14.72
C ASP A 250 -7.36 -6.97 -13.23
N LEU A 251 -7.40 -5.76 -12.65
CA LEU A 251 -7.03 -5.56 -11.23
C LEU A 251 -8.22 -5.72 -10.28
N ARG A 252 -9.45 -5.78 -10.80
CA ARG A 252 -10.70 -5.87 -10.01
C ARG A 252 -10.81 -4.74 -8.97
N LEU A 253 -10.33 -3.56 -9.31
CA LEU A 253 -10.41 -2.34 -8.50
C LEU A 253 -11.38 -1.35 -9.14
N LEU A 254 -11.86 -0.38 -8.37
CA LEU A 254 -12.80 0.62 -8.89
C LEU A 254 -12.11 1.97 -9.08
N VAL A 255 -12.32 2.59 -10.24
CA VAL A 255 -11.91 3.99 -10.46
C VAL A 255 -12.97 4.92 -9.90
N ASN A 256 -12.55 5.93 -9.16
CA ASN A 256 -13.43 6.98 -8.69
C ASN A 256 -13.66 8.00 -9.80
N LYS A 257 -14.76 7.84 -10.54
CA LYS A 257 -15.09 8.67 -11.72
C LYS A 257 -15.32 10.14 -11.36
N ASP A 258 -15.73 10.44 -10.13
CA ASP A 258 -16.02 11.80 -9.69
C ASP A 258 -14.74 12.58 -9.33
N LYS A 259 -13.69 11.87 -8.91
CA LYS A 259 -12.39 12.45 -8.54
C LYS A 259 -11.32 12.31 -9.62
N THR A 260 -11.43 11.29 -10.45
CA THR A 260 -10.50 11.08 -11.56
C THR A 260 -10.75 12.13 -12.64
N ALA A 261 -9.73 12.91 -12.97
CA ALA A 261 -9.85 14.01 -13.91
C ALA A 261 -8.67 14.12 -14.87
N ILE A 262 -8.89 14.78 -16.01
CA ILE A 262 -7.81 15.26 -16.87
C ILE A 262 -7.62 16.74 -16.57
N CYS A 263 -6.47 17.10 -16.03
CA CYS A 263 -6.16 18.45 -15.61
C CYS A 263 -4.88 18.98 -16.28
N ARG A 264 -4.72 20.30 -16.19
CA ARG A 264 -3.49 21.02 -16.57
C ARG A 264 -2.68 21.27 -15.30
N PRO A 265 -1.37 21.52 -15.39
CA PRO A 265 -0.51 21.59 -14.20
C PRO A 265 -0.97 22.63 -13.16
N VAL A 266 -1.52 23.76 -13.62
CA VAL A 266 -2.06 24.84 -12.76
C VAL A 266 -3.27 24.42 -11.89
N ARG A 267 -3.91 23.29 -12.20
CA ARG A 267 -5.03 22.71 -11.43
C ARG A 267 -4.71 21.30 -10.92
N PHE A 268 -3.45 20.90 -11.02
CA PHE A 268 -2.99 19.60 -10.57
C PHE A 268 -2.34 19.74 -9.20
N GLU A 269 -2.77 18.91 -8.27
CA GLU A 269 -2.17 18.77 -6.96
C GLU A 269 -1.68 17.33 -6.80
N LEU A 270 -0.47 17.17 -6.28
CA LEU A 270 0.11 15.87 -5.99
C LEU A 270 0.61 15.90 -4.55
N LEU A 271 0.16 14.96 -3.72
CA LEU A 271 0.63 14.82 -2.33
C LEU A 271 0.52 16.13 -1.51
N GLY A 272 -0.49 16.96 -1.80
CA GLY A 272 -0.72 18.25 -1.15
C GLY A 272 0.08 19.43 -1.70
N TYR A 273 0.78 19.26 -2.83
CA TYR A 273 1.53 20.32 -3.51
C TYR A 273 0.94 20.61 -4.88
N GLY A 274 0.66 21.89 -5.16
CA GLY A 274 0.30 22.36 -6.49
C GLY A 274 1.53 22.75 -7.34
N PHE A 275 1.33 22.92 -8.64
CA PHE A 275 2.38 23.34 -9.58
C PHE A 275 2.04 24.71 -10.18
N VAL A 276 2.97 25.66 -10.08
CA VAL A 276 2.76 27.03 -10.59
C VAL A 276 3.78 27.40 -11.67
N SER A 277 3.36 28.19 -12.65
CA SER A 277 4.26 28.67 -13.70
C SER A 277 5.24 29.69 -13.11
N SER A 278 6.53 29.45 -13.29
CA SER A 278 7.58 30.43 -13.03
C SER A 278 7.74 31.40 -14.22
N PHE A 279 7.87 32.69 -13.90
CA PHE A 279 8.29 33.71 -14.85
C PHE A 279 9.69 34.19 -14.47
N ARG A 280 10.72 33.66 -15.15
CA ARG A 280 12.09 34.20 -15.11
C ARG A 280 12.43 34.77 -16.48
N LYS A 281 13.10 35.94 -16.50
CA LYS A 281 13.51 36.60 -17.75
C LYS A 281 14.42 35.64 -18.53
N GLY A 282 13.96 35.14 -19.67
CA GLY A 282 14.65 34.13 -20.50
C GLY A 282 14.12 32.69 -20.38
N GLU A 283 13.32 32.36 -19.37
CA GLU A 283 12.70 31.04 -19.19
C GLU A 283 11.18 31.18 -19.10
N LYS A 284 10.48 31.16 -20.26
CA LYS A 284 9.01 31.11 -20.29
C LYS A 284 8.53 29.66 -20.26
N GLY A 285 7.47 29.38 -19.50
CA GLY A 285 6.74 28.11 -19.54
C GLY A 285 7.29 26.99 -18.64
N LYS A 286 8.20 27.29 -17.71
CA LYS A 286 8.64 26.33 -16.69
C LYS A 286 7.74 26.39 -15.46
N TYR A 287 7.40 25.24 -14.89
CA TYR A 287 6.71 25.09 -13.62
C TYR A 287 7.71 24.91 -12.48
N VAL A 288 7.42 25.52 -11.34
CA VAL A 288 8.17 25.36 -10.08
C VAL A 288 7.44 24.48 -9.08
#